data_AF-A0A482XC93-F1
#
_entry.id   AF-A0A482XC93-F1
#
_cell.length_a   1.000
_cell.length_b   1.000
_cell.length_c   1.000
_cell.angle_alpha   90.00
_cell.angle_beta   90.00
_cell.angle_gamma   90.00
#
_symmetry.space_group_name_H-M   'P 1'
#
loop_
_entity.id
_entity.type
_entity.pdbx_description
1 polymer ?
#
loop_
_entity_poly.entity_id
_entity_poly.type
_entity_poly.pdbx_seq_one_letter_code
_entity_poly.pdbx_strand_id
1 'polypeptide(L)'
;MEIFLTTVTSSDGKPEENEQEEWRTLRKDESVPVGSHVRIDLTTGHRAINNANRNTHKPKTSLVPVESGTDPTGGGSESDSNRRSQNEGVDDIRQRLNKIHGDDPKSANDMAVRTDIEVMNRIVEKYLELTKTTSPLSEDDEEQQVVMLKSLEYLVHQIDNAYEFVKNDGLKSVVLPSLNSTQAKVRSTSARLLGSATQSNIGAQIAALEAGAVGTLLRLIALDADLSVRTSSLFALSCLVRRFPVAQKKLVDEGGLTVLKNFYNSEAGDKLNIRVKIITFIQDLIVEKQDAEKTLLSLSKDDSRNTSSASFDEAKERLRQYNLLGLEVKLQEQQWCRQLSTLLVQQLSQHLDKILATIKTHQVNSEAGVDHDVVEKALSALIASSSLCLNDLENDTELRTVLKILYNYYSELARTDPGDDDYFATVVIPLVEEVSNKLNMKIHQHDEL
;
A
#
# COMPACT_ATOMS: atom_id res chain seq x y z
N MET A 1 13.21 -12.68 33.38
CA MET A 1 12.55 -11.67 34.22
C MET A 1 11.15 -12.21 34.48
N GLU A 2 10.99 -12.96 35.56
CA GLU A 2 9.75 -13.63 35.95
C GLU A 2 8.81 -12.64 36.63
N ILE A 3 7.51 -12.65 36.31
CA ILE A 3 6.46 -12.02 37.13
C ILE A 3 5.20 -12.90 37.14
N PHE A 4 4.61 -12.96 38.33
CA PHE A 4 3.68 -13.94 38.90
C PHE A 4 2.23 -13.89 38.36
N LEU A 5 1.60 -15.06 38.27
CA LEU A 5 0.14 -15.25 38.23
C LEU A 5 -0.44 -15.13 39.65
N THR A 6 -1.52 -14.37 39.82
CA THR A 6 -2.38 -14.48 41.01
C THR A 6 -3.83 -14.64 40.55
N THR A 7 -4.42 -15.79 40.88
CA THR A 7 -5.86 -16.07 40.76
C THR A 7 -6.60 -15.54 41.99
N VAL A 8 -7.72 -14.84 41.78
CA VAL A 8 -8.72 -14.57 42.83
C VAL A 8 -10.02 -15.25 42.40
N THR A 9 -10.51 -16.16 43.23
CA THR A 9 -11.82 -16.82 43.12
C THR A 9 -12.81 -16.18 44.10
N SER A 10 -14.00 -15.77 43.63
CA SER A 10 -15.30 -15.79 44.36
C SER A 10 -16.38 -15.22 43.41
N SER A 11 -17.31 -16.03 42.90
CA SER A 11 -18.68 -16.31 43.40
C SER A 11 -19.77 -15.40 42.81
N ASP A 12 -20.77 -16.05 42.22
CA ASP A 12 -22.08 -15.61 41.72
C ASP A 12 -22.61 -14.21 42.08
N GLY A 13 -23.07 -13.48 41.06
CA GLY A 13 -24.08 -12.42 41.23
C GLY A 13 -24.16 -11.37 40.10
N LYS A 14 -25.00 -11.64 39.07
CA LYS A 14 -25.60 -10.71 38.07
C LYS A 14 -24.67 -9.78 37.23
N PRO A 15 -25.05 -9.45 35.98
CA PRO A 15 -24.26 -8.55 35.15
C PRO A 15 -24.40 -7.10 35.65
N GLU A 16 -23.29 -6.51 36.08
CA GLU A 16 -23.17 -5.06 36.24
C GLU A 16 -23.16 -4.41 34.84
N GLU A 17 -24.20 -3.60 34.61
CA GLU A 17 -24.33 -2.69 33.49
C GLU A 17 -23.24 -1.62 33.65
N ASN A 18 -22.21 -1.68 32.81
CA ASN A 18 -21.05 -0.80 32.94
C ASN A 18 -21.43 0.61 32.44
N GLU A 19 -21.66 1.49 33.41
CA GLU A 19 -21.96 2.91 33.25
C GLU A 19 -20.75 3.65 32.64
N GLN A 20 -20.84 4.09 31.37
CA GLN A 20 -20.28 5.37 30.86
C GLN A 20 -20.57 5.62 29.37
N GLU A 21 -21.81 5.44 28.93
CA GLU A 21 -22.29 6.03 27.67
C GLU A 21 -23.41 7.04 27.99
N GLU A 22 -23.06 8.31 28.21
CA GLU A 22 -24.05 9.37 28.43
C GLU A 22 -24.79 9.69 27.13
N TRP A 23 -25.96 9.06 26.94
CA TRP A 23 -26.89 9.38 25.87
C TRP A 23 -27.70 10.64 26.21
N ARG A 24 -27.60 11.67 25.38
CA ARG A 24 -28.36 12.93 25.54
C ARG A 24 -29.52 13.01 24.54
N THR A 25 -30.70 13.42 24.99
CA THR A 25 -31.86 13.63 24.09
C THR A 25 -31.68 14.86 23.20
N LEU A 26 -31.92 14.72 21.89
CA LEU A 26 -31.88 15.80 20.91
C LEU A 26 -33.22 16.57 20.86
N ARG A 27 -33.16 17.90 20.79
CA ARG A 27 -34.36 18.73 20.52
C ARG A 27 -34.75 18.66 19.04
N LYS A 28 -36.02 18.98 18.74
CA LYS A 28 -36.62 18.79 17.41
C LYS A 28 -35.87 19.50 16.26
N ASP A 29 -35.19 20.60 16.56
CA ASP A 29 -34.47 21.46 15.60
C ASP A 29 -32.95 21.53 15.85
N GLU A 30 -32.40 20.61 16.65
CA GLU A 30 -30.96 20.58 16.97
C GLU A 30 -30.18 19.78 15.91
N SER A 31 -29.16 20.40 15.32
CA SER A 31 -28.27 19.78 14.35
C SER A 31 -27.30 18.81 15.02
N VAL A 32 -27.01 17.69 14.36
CA VAL A 32 -26.11 16.64 14.87
C VAL A 32 -24.68 16.93 14.41
N PRO A 33 -23.70 17.08 15.32
CA PRO A 33 -22.30 17.23 14.95
C PRO A 33 -21.79 16.01 14.17
N VAL A 34 -20.98 16.27 13.14
CA VAL A 34 -20.35 15.23 12.32
C VAL A 34 -19.52 14.30 13.23
N GLY A 35 -19.74 12.99 13.12
CA GLY A 35 -19.05 11.97 13.93
C GLY A 35 -19.80 11.51 15.20
N SER A 36 -21.01 12.02 15.47
CA SER A 36 -21.81 11.61 16.63
C SER A 36 -22.73 10.43 16.32
N HIS A 37 -22.90 9.50 17.27
CA HIS A 37 -23.86 8.39 17.14
C HIS A 37 -25.27 8.85 17.52
N VAL A 38 -26.26 8.57 16.67
CA VAL A 38 -27.67 8.94 16.89
C VAL A 38 -28.53 7.69 17.00
N ARG A 39 -29.36 7.62 18.04
CA ARG A 39 -30.44 6.63 18.18
C ARG A 39 -31.78 7.30 17.93
N ILE A 40 -32.64 6.65 17.14
CA ILE A 40 -34.00 7.08 16.87
C ILE A 40 -34.94 5.93 17.23
N ASP A 41 -35.89 6.18 18.13
CA ASP A 41 -36.99 5.27 18.40
C ASP A 41 -38.05 5.44 17.29
N LEU A 42 -38.22 4.41 16.46
CA LEU A 42 -39.12 4.44 15.31
C LEU A 42 -40.61 4.42 15.69
N THR A 43 -40.93 4.13 16.95
CA THR A 43 -42.32 4.11 17.45
C THR A 43 -42.74 5.44 18.06
N THR A 44 -41.81 6.12 18.74
CA THR A 44 -42.07 7.40 19.44
C THR A 44 -41.48 8.62 18.75
N GLY A 45 -40.58 8.43 17.79
CA GLY A 45 -39.85 9.50 17.10
C GLY A 45 -38.78 10.19 17.97
N HIS A 46 -38.48 9.65 19.16
CA HIS A 46 -37.48 10.22 20.06
C HIS A 46 -36.06 10.02 19.51
N ARG A 47 -35.27 11.10 19.55
CA ARG A 47 -33.89 11.15 19.06
C ARG A 47 -32.93 11.36 20.23
N ALA A 48 -31.88 10.56 20.33
CA ALA A 48 -30.80 10.71 21.30
C ALA A 48 -29.42 10.66 20.62
N ILE A 49 -28.44 11.34 21.19
CA ILE A 49 -27.07 11.49 20.68
C ILE A 49 -26.06 11.05 21.74
N ASN A 50 -24.99 10.39 21.32
CA ASN A 50 -23.84 10.10 22.16
C ASN A 50 -22.57 10.69 21.52
N ASN A 51 -21.83 11.47 22.32
CA ASN A 51 -20.60 12.16 21.93
C ASN A 51 -19.33 11.46 22.44
N ALA A 52 -19.42 10.20 22.88
CA ALA A 52 -18.29 9.44 23.36
C ALA A 52 -17.20 9.33 22.28
N ASN A 53 -16.10 10.03 22.53
CA ASN A 53 -14.85 9.98 21.81
C ASN A 53 -14.30 8.54 21.73
N ARG A 54 -13.67 8.18 20.61
CA ARG A 54 -12.82 6.98 20.43
C ARG A 54 -11.61 7.02 21.39
N ASN A 55 -11.83 6.77 22.68
CA ASN A 55 -10.75 6.66 23.66
C ASN A 55 -11.06 5.55 24.66
N THR A 56 -11.11 4.31 24.17
CA THR A 56 -10.87 3.12 25.00
C THR A 56 -9.91 2.20 24.28
N HIS A 57 -8.81 1.87 24.97
CA HIS A 57 -7.62 1.13 24.53
C HIS A 57 -6.58 1.89 23.68
N LYS A 58 -5.95 2.93 24.27
CA LYS A 58 -4.53 3.18 23.98
C LYS A 58 -3.70 2.08 24.67
N PRO A 59 -2.96 1.23 23.94
CA PRO A 59 -1.87 0.50 24.57
C PRO A 59 -0.86 1.53 25.11
N LYS A 60 -0.35 1.31 26.34
CA LYS A 60 0.78 2.08 26.88
C LYS A 60 2.05 1.69 26.13
N THR A 61 2.19 2.13 24.90
CA THR A 61 3.40 2.04 24.09
C THR A 61 3.62 3.38 23.41
N SER A 62 4.89 3.77 23.21
CA SER A 62 5.33 5.02 22.57
C SER A 62 4.99 5.09 21.06
N LEU A 63 4.02 4.28 20.61
CA LEU A 63 3.58 4.18 19.24
C LEU A 63 2.52 5.25 19.01
N VAL A 64 2.76 6.13 18.04
CA VAL A 64 1.75 7.07 17.53
C VAL A 64 1.23 6.44 16.24
N PRO A 65 0.04 5.81 16.24
CA PRO A 65 -0.60 5.36 15.01
C PRO A 65 -1.02 6.58 14.20
N VAL A 66 -0.75 6.56 12.89
CA VAL A 66 -1.15 7.63 11.98
C VAL A 66 -2.59 7.35 11.53
N GLU A 67 -3.56 8.08 12.10
CA GLU A 67 -4.88 8.27 11.48
C GLU A 67 -5.01 9.75 11.09
N SER A 68 -5.05 10.06 9.79
CA SER A 68 -5.33 11.43 9.34
C SER A 68 -5.99 11.42 7.96
N GLY A 69 -7.15 12.07 7.88
CA GLY A 69 -8.11 12.10 6.76
C GLY A 69 -7.80 13.14 5.67
N THR A 70 -6.57 13.18 5.18
CA THR A 70 -6.26 13.82 3.90
C THR A 70 -5.50 12.83 3.06
N ASP A 71 -6.12 12.45 1.95
CA ASP A 71 -5.57 11.58 0.94
C ASP A 71 -4.77 12.46 -0.04
N PRO A 72 -3.43 12.47 -0.01
CA PRO A 72 -2.70 12.83 -1.20
C PRO A 72 -2.91 11.68 -2.19
N THR A 73 -3.70 11.97 -3.21
CA THR A 73 -3.83 11.21 -4.45
C THR A 73 -2.44 10.83 -4.96
N GLY A 74 -2.01 9.64 -4.56
CA GLY A 74 -0.75 8.99 -4.90
C GLY A 74 -0.85 7.49 -4.66
N GLY A 75 -2.08 6.95 -4.64
CA GLY A 75 -2.29 5.55 -4.93
C GLY A 75 -1.78 5.34 -6.34
N GLY A 76 -0.66 4.64 -6.48
CA GLY A 76 -0.14 4.25 -7.78
C GLY A 76 -1.32 3.76 -8.61
N SER A 77 -1.56 4.45 -9.72
CA SER A 77 -2.57 4.07 -10.69
C SER A 77 -2.26 2.62 -11.06
N GLU A 78 -3.02 1.68 -10.49
CA GLU A 78 -3.24 0.41 -11.15
C GLU A 78 -3.87 0.82 -12.47
N SER A 79 -3.05 0.77 -13.53
CA SER A 79 -3.48 0.98 -14.90
C SER A 79 -4.86 0.35 -15.10
N ASP A 80 -5.79 1.11 -15.69
CA ASP A 80 -7.19 0.74 -15.94
C ASP A 80 -7.35 -0.62 -16.67
N SER A 81 -6.27 -1.14 -17.24
CA SER A 81 -6.14 -2.50 -17.76
C SER A 81 -6.36 -3.58 -16.70
N ASN A 82 -6.02 -3.35 -15.43
CA ASN A 82 -6.18 -4.32 -14.35
C ASN A 82 -7.61 -4.35 -13.78
N ARG A 83 -8.36 -3.24 -13.88
CA ARG A 83 -9.79 -3.19 -13.50
C ARG A 83 -10.65 -4.04 -14.43
N ARG A 84 -10.30 -4.17 -15.71
CA ARG A 84 -11.00 -5.05 -16.65
C ARG A 84 -10.68 -6.53 -16.45
N SER A 85 -9.47 -6.89 -16.03
CA SER A 85 -9.12 -8.29 -15.70
C SER A 85 -9.58 -8.76 -14.31
N GLN A 86 -9.89 -7.86 -13.38
CA GLN A 86 -10.39 -8.28 -12.06
C GLN A 86 -11.90 -8.61 -12.04
N ASN A 87 -12.70 -8.04 -12.95
CA ASN A 87 -14.14 -8.35 -12.98
C ASN A 87 -14.46 -9.78 -13.45
N GLU A 88 -13.59 -10.41 -14.24
CA GLU A 88 -13.81 -11.79 -14.71
C GLU A 88 -13.70 -12.84 -13.58
N GLY A 89 -13.08 -12.49 -12.44
CA GLY A 89 -12.94 -13.38 -11.29
C GLY A 89 -13.94 -13.12 -10.16
N VAL A 90 -14.49 -11.91 -10.03
CA VAL A 90 -15.37 -11.55 -8.90
C VAL A 90 -16.71 -12.29 -8.98
N ASP A 91 -17.27 -12.48 -10.17
CA ASP A 91 -18.53 -13.22 -10.32
C ASP A 91 -18.34 -14.73 -10.16
N ASP A 92 -17.20 -15.32 -10.57
CA ASP A 92 -16.87 -16.73 -10.26
C ASP A 92 -16.58 -16.91 -8.76
N ILE A 93 -15.85 -15.98 -8.15
CA ILE A 93 -15.62 -15.97 -6.69
C ILE A 93 -16.96 -15.84 -5.95
N ARG A 94 -17.87 -14.95 -6.37
CA ARG A 94 -19.22 -14.80 -5.79
C ARG A 94 -20.07 -16.05 -6.02
N GLN A 95 -20.07 -16.64 -7.21
CA GLN A 95 -20.78 -17.88 -7.50
C GLN A 95 -20.25 -19.06 -6.69
N ARG A 96 -18.93 -19.17 -6.52
CA ARG A 96 -18.31 -20.19 -5.66
C ARG A 96 -18.54 -19.88 -4.17
N LEU A 97 -18.58 -18.61 -3.78
CA LEU A 97 -19.04 -18.17 -2.45
C LEU A 97 -20.46 -18.69 -2.21
N ASN A 98 -21.37 -18.52 -3.18
CA ASN A 98 -22.76 -18.98 -3.08
C ASN A 98 -22.85 -20.52 -2.97
N LYS A 99 -21.92 -21.27 -3.57
CA LYS A 99 -21.81 -22.72 -3.34
C LYS A 99 -21.34 -23.04 -1.91
N ILE A 100 -20.40 -22.25 -1.36
CA ILE A 100 -20.00 -22.34 0.05
C ILE A 100 -21.14 -21.89 0.99
N HIS A 101 -22.04 -21.00 0.54
CA HIS A 101 -23.22 -20.58 1.29
C HIS A 101 -24.18 -21.73 1.60
N GLY A 102 -24.11 -22.85 0.87
CA GLY A 102 -25.10 -23.92 0.98
C GLY A 102 -26.47 -23.49 0.44
N ASP A 103 -26.51 -22.46 -0.40
CA ASP A 103 -27.75 -21.99 -1.03
C ASP A 103 -28.12 -22.99 -2.13
N ASP A 104 -28.78 -24.07 -1.72
CA ASP A 104 -29.49 -24.96 -2.62
C ASP A 104 -30.54 -24.08 -3.35
N PRO A 105 -30.52 -23.94 -4.69
CA PRO A 105 -31.40 -23.03 -5.42
C PRO A 105 -32.90 -23.38 -5.29
N LYS A 106 -33.24 -24.43 -4.53
CA LYS A 106 -34.58 -24.88 -4.18
C LYS A 106 -35.07 -24.44 -2.80
N SER A 107 -34.23 -23.87 -1.94
CA SER A 107 -34.65 -23.32 -0.65
C SER A 107 -34.91 -21.81 -0.78
N ALA A 108 -35.93 -21.45 -1.56
CA ALA A 108 -36.31 -20.06 -1.83
C ALA A 108 -36.90 -19.31 -0.61
N ASN A 109 -36.87 -19.91 0.59
CA ASN A 109 -37.56 -19.40 1.77
C ASN A 109 -36.64 -18.92 2.90
N ASP A 110 -35.31 -18.98 2.72
CA ASP A 110 -34.35 -18.52 3.72
C ASP A 110 -33.32 -17.58 3.09
N MET A 111 -33.81 -16.50 2.46
CA MET A 111 -32.97 -15.46 1.87
C MET A 111 -32.51 -14.47 2.96
N ALA A 112 -31.87 -14.99 4.01
CA ALA A 112 -31.16 -14.14 4.96
C ALA A 112 -29.89 -13.63 4.27
N VAL A 113 -29.87 -12.34 3.91
CA VAL A 113 -28.65 -11.67 3.45
C VAL A 113 -27.61 -11.79 4.56
N ARG A 114 -26.60 -12.65 4.35
CA ARG A 114 -25.49 -12.80 5.29
C ARG A 114 -24.59 -11.59 5.18
N THR A 115 -24.05 -11.17 6.32
CA THR A 115 -23.04 -10.12 6.34
C THR A 115 -21.72 -10.64 5.81
N ASP A 116 -20.89 -9.77 5.23
CA ASP A 116 -19.53 -10.12 4.77
C ASP A 116 -18.70 -10.77 5.90
N ILE A 117 -18.92 -10.34 7.15
CA ILE A 117 -18.27 -10.89 8.35
C ILE A 117 -18.66 -12.36 8.58
N GLU A 118 -19.96 -12.68 8.52
CA GLU A 118 -20.42 -14.08 8.64
C GLU A 118 -19.84 -14.97 7.55
N VAL A 119 -19.75 -14.44 6.33
CA VAL A 119 -19.16 -15.16 5.20
C VAL A 119 -17.67 -15.39 5.40
N MET A 120 -16.91 -14.38 5.83
CA MET A 120 -15.48 -14.52 6.15
C MET A 120 -15.26 -15.59 7.24
N ASN A 121 -16.04 -15.55 8.32
CA ASN A 121 -15.89 -16.51 9.42
C ASN A 121 -16.10 -17.95 8.95
N ARG A 122 -17.12 -18.21 8.11
CA ARG A 122 -17.34 -19.54 7.53
C ARG A 122 -16.20 -19.98 6.60
N ILE A 123 -15.66 -19.06 5.81
CA ILE A 123 -14.52 -19.36 4.93
C ILE A 123 -13.31 -19.73 5.78
N VAL A 124 -13.04 -18.98 6.85
CA VAL A 124 -11.94 -19.27 7.79
C VAL A 124 -12.15 -20.64 8.46
N GLU A 125 -13.33 -20.93 8.97
CA GLU A 125 -13.64 -22.23 9.59
C GLU A 125 -13.37 -23.39 8.63
N LYS A 126 -13.93 -23.32 7.41
CA LYS A 126 -13.73 -24.36 6.39
C LYS A 126 -12.27 -24.48 5.95
N TYR A 127 -11.56 -23.36 5.82
CA TYR A 127 -10.13 -23.35 5.52
C TYR A 127 -9.31 -24.05 6.60
N LEU A 128 -9.64 -23.79 7.87
CA LEU A 128 -8.98 -24.43 9.02
C LEU A 128 -9.31 -25.92 9.12
N GLU A 129 -10.49 -26.37 8.69
CA GLU A 129 -10.83 -27.79 8.60
C GLU A 129 -9.98 -28.50 7.54
N LEU A 130 -9.87 -27.92 6.34
CA LEU A 130 -9.06 -28.47 5.24
C LEU A 130 -7.57 -28.56 5.58
N THR A 131 -7.05 -27.65 6.40
CA THR A 131 -5.63 -27.63 6.79
C THR A 131 -5.30 -28.58 7.94
N LYS A 132 -6.29 -29.07 8.70
CA LYS A 132 -6.08 -30.02 9.81
C LYS A 132 -5.90 -31.47 9.34
N THR A 133 -6.36 -31.82 8.15
CA THR A 133 -6.26 -33.19 7.61
C THR A 133 -4.81 -33.54 7.27
N THR A 134 -4.19 -34.40 8.09
CA THR A 134 -2.76 -34.80 8.04
C THR A 134 -2.38 -35.76 6.89
N SER A 135 -2.99 -35.62 5.72
CA SER A 135 -2.63 -36.39 4.51
C SER A 135 -2.05 -35.43 3.47
N PRO A 136 -1.24 -35.88 2.48
CA PRO A 136 -0.96 -35.02 1.34
C PRO A 136 -2.30 -34.55 0.76
N LEU A 137 -2.48 -33.24 0.69
CA LEU A 137 -3.69 -32.63 0.16
C LEU A 137 -3.86 -33.09 -1.28
N SER A 138 -5.11 -33.38 -1.68
CA SER A 138 -5.39 -33.62 -3.09
C SER A 138 -5.23 -32.31 -3.88
N GLU A 139 -4.99 -32.40 -5.19
CA GLU A 139 -4.96 -31.20 -6.05
C GLU A 139 -6.25 -30.37 -5.92
N ASP A 140 -7.39 -31.05 -5.74
CA ASP A 140 -8.69 -30.41 -5.53
C ASP A 140 -8.75 -29.65 -4.20
N ASP A 141 -8.18 -30.19 -3.11
CA ASP A 141 -8.13 -29.52 -1.81
C ASP A 141 -7.22 -28.27 -1.86
N GLU A 142 -6.11 -28.36 -2.61
CA GLU A 142 -5.22 -27.22 -2.83
C GLU A 142 -5.89 -26.11 -3.63
N GLU A 143 -6.65 -26.45 -4.68
CA GLU A 143 -7.43 -25.47 -5.43
C GLU A 143 -8.48 -24.82 -4.53
N GLN A 144 -9.16 -25.60 -3.69
CA GLN A 144 -10.13 -25.08 -2.72
C GLN A 144 -9.48 -24.11 -1.72
N GLN A 145 -8.28 -24.42 -1.21
CA GLN A 145 -7.53 -23.49 -0.35
C GLN A 145 -7.25 -22.17 -1.06
N VAL A 146 -6.79 -22.21 -2.31
CA VAL A 146 -6.50 -21.00 -3.10
C VAL A 146 -7.77 -20.19 -3.33
N VAL A 147 -8.91 -20.84 -3.64
CA VAL A 147 -10.20 -20.16 -3.82
C VAL A 147 -10.62 -19.47 -2.53
N MET A 148 -10.53 -20.14 -1.37
CA MET A 148 -10.87 -19.55 -0.08
C MET A 148 -9.99 -18.35 0.27
N LEU A 149 -8.69 -18.45 0.04
CA LEU A 149 -7.76 -17.33 0.26
C LEU A 149 -8.07 -16.13 -0.64
N LYS A 150 -8.41 -16.36 -1.92
CA LYS A 150 -8.87 -15.30 -2.85
C LYS A 150 -10.20 -14.69 -2.42
N SER A 151 -11.12 -15.50 -1.91
CA SER A 151 -12.40 -15.01 -1.37
C SER A 151 -12.17 -14.11 -0.15
N LEU A 152 -11.28 -14.50 0.77
CA LEU A 152 -10.90 -13.66 1.89
C LEU A 152 -10.21 -12.38 1.41
N GLU A 153 -9.30 -12.47 0.44
CA GLU A 153 -8.60 -11.31 -0.15
C GLU A 153 -9.61 -10.28 -0.68
N TYR A 154 -10.62 -10.75 -1.41
CA TYR A 154 -11.70 -9.91 -1.92
C TYR A 154 -12.46 -9.20 -0.79
N LEU A 155 -12.81 -9.92 0.28
CA LEU A 155 -13.62 -9.38 1.38
C LEU A 155 -12.84 -8.35 2.23
N VAL A 156 -11.55 -8.59 2.49
CA VAL A 156 -10.72 -7.69 3.32
C VAL A 156 -10.29 -6.41 2.60
N HIS A 157 -10.61 -6.22 1.32
CA HIS A 157 -10.46 -4.90 0.70
C HIS A 157 -11.33 -3.83 1.36
N GLN A 158 -12.42 -4.23 2.03
CA GLN A 158 -13.16 -3.34 2.91
C GLN A 158 -12.45 -3.25 4.27
N ILE A 159 -12.18 -2.02 4.73
CA ILE A 159 -11.39 -1.76 5.94
C ILE A 159 -12.04 -2.40 7.19
N ASP A 160 -13.37 -2.36 7.30
CA ASP A 160 -14.10 -2.95 8.42
C ASP A 160 -13.97 -4.48 8.43
N ASN A 161 -14.03 -5.11 7.26
CA ASN A 161 -13.83 -6.55 7.11
C ASN A 161 -12.39 -6.95 7.45
N ALA A 162 -11.40 -6.20 6.97
CA ALA A 162 -10.00 -6.41 7.34
C ALA A 162 -9.79 -6.31 8.85
N TYR A 163 -10.38 -5.29 9.48
CA TYR A 163 -10.30 -5.12 10.93
C TYR A 163 -10.86 -6.33 11.68
N GLU A 164 -12.06 -6.79 11.33
CA GLU A 164 -12.68 -7.95 11.99
C GLU A 164 -11.91 -9.25 11.70
N PHE A 165 -11.39 -9.43 10.48
CA PHE A 165 -10.52 -10.55 10.12
C PHE A 165 -9.26 -10.61 10.99
N VAL A 166 -8.59 -9.47 11.20
CA VAL A 166 -7.41 -9.39 12.07
C VAL A 166 -7.77 -9.63 13.54
N LYS A 167 -8.86 -9.02 14.01
CA LYS A 167 -9.37 -9.18 15.38
C LYS A 167 -9.70 -10.64 15.72
N ASN A 168 -10.19 -11.40 14.75
CA ASN A 168 -10.50 -12.82 14.88
C ASN A 168 -9.29 -13.73 14.60
N ASP A 169 -8.06 -13.23 14.84
CA ASP A 169 -6.80 -13.93 14.65
C ASP A 169 -6.57 -14.49 13.22
N GLY A 170 -7.23 -13.94 12.21
CA GLY A 170 -7.10 -14.37 10.81
C GLY A 170 -5.66 -14.31 10.30
N LEU A 171 -4.86 -13.34 10.76
CA LEU A 171 -3.43 -13.27 10.44
C LEU A 171 -2.65 -14.47 10.97
N LYS A 172 -2.86 -14.84 12.24
CA LYS A 172 -2.09 -15.91 12.90
C LYS A 172 -2.58 -17.30 12.51
N SER A 173 -3.89 -17.46 12.33
CA SER A 173 -4.53 -18.74 12.06
C SER A 173 -4.53 -19.11 10.58
N VAL A 174 -4.66 -18.12 9.68
CA VAL A 174 -4.75 -18.35 8.24
C VAL A 174 -3.50 -17.86 7.53
N VAL A 175 -3.17 -16.57 7.62
CA VAL A 175 -2.16 -15.95 6.76
C VAL A 175 -0.75 -16.48 7.01
N LEU A 176 -0.23 -16.37 8.23
CA LEU A 176 1.17 -16.74 8.53
C LEU A 176 1.48 -18.23 8.31
N PRO A 177 0.60 -19.19 8.68
CA PRO A 177 0.78 -20.59 8.32
C PRO A 177 0.79 -20.81 6.80
N SER A 178 -0.12 -20.14 6.07
CA SER A 178 -0.23 -20.27 4.61
C SER A 178 1.01 -19.75 3.86
N LEU A 179 1.69 -18.73 4.38
CA LEU A 179 2.97 -18.24 3.85
C LEU A 179 4.10 -19.28 3.92
N ASN A 180 3.93 -20.34 4.71
CA ASN A 180 4.87 -21.47 4.82
C ASN A 180 4.36 -22.75 4.15
N SER A 181 3.29 -22.66 3.34
CA SER A 181 2.79 -23.80 2.56
C SER A 181 3.85 -24.30 1.58
N THR A 182 3.85 -25.60 1.31
CA THR A 182 4.67 -26.20 0.24
C THR A 182 4.24 -25.69 -1.14
N GLN A 183 2.99 -25.26 -1.29
CA GLN A 183 2.40 -24.87 -2.57
C GLN A 183 2.60 -23.38 -2.84
N ALA A 184 3.27 -23.06 -3.95
CA ALA A 184 3.56 -21.68 -4.34
C ALA A 184 2.28 -20.83 -4.49
N LYS A 185 1.21 -21.38 -5.07
CA LYS A 185 -0.08 -20.69 -5.24
C LYS A 185 -0.71 -20.29 -3.91
N VAL A 186 -0.59 -21.13 -2.88
CA VAL A 186 -1.10 -20.83 -1.53
C VAL A 186 -0.27 -19.72 -0.90
N ARG A 187 1.07 -19.80 -0.97
CA ARG A 187 1.97 -18.75 -0.47
C ARG A 187 1.72 -17.41 -1.16
N SER A 188 1.61 -17.38 -2.49
CA SER A 188 1.40 -16.14 -3.25
C SER A 188 0.05 -15.50 -2.92
N THR A 189 -1.02 -16.29 -2.87
CA THR A 189 -2.37 -15.80 -2.55
C THR A 189 -2.46 -15.33 -1.09
N SER A 190 -1.81 -16.03 -0.18
CA SER A 190 -1.72 -15.62 1.22
C SER A 190 -0.98 -14.30 1.40
N ALA A 191 0.13 -14.08 0.67
CA ALA A 191 0.82 -12.81 0.66
C ALA A 191 -0.08 -11.68 0.12
N ARG A 192 -0.85 -11.93 -0.94
CA ARG A 192 -1.83 -10.95 -1.44
C ARG A 192 -2.89 -10.61 -0.40
N LEU A 193 -3.49 -11.62 0.25
CA LEU A 193 -4.45 -11.43 1.34
C LEU A 193 -3.87 -10.57 2.47
N LEU A 194 -2.61 -10.80 2.87
CA LEU A 194 -1.92 -9.95 3.85
C LEU A 194 -1.79 -8.51 3.37
N GLY A 195 -1.42 -8.31 2.10
CA GLY A 195 -1.31 -6.99 1.49
C GLY A 195 -2.64 -6.25 1.50
N SER A 196 -3.73 -6.90 1.06
CA SER A 196 -5.06 -6.31 1.06
C SER A 196 -5.56 -5.97 2.46
N ALA A 197 -5.34 -6.86 3.45
CA ALA A 197 -5.75 -6.61 4.83
C ALA A 197 -5.00 -5.45 5.49
N THR A 198 -3.73 -5.23 5.12
CA THR A 198 -2.86 -4.19 5.72
C THR A 198 -2.88 -2.86 4.96
N GLN A 199 -3.40 -2.85 3.73
CA GLN A 199 -3.48 -1.65 2.90
C GLN A 199 -4.36 -0.58 3.56
N SER A 200 -3.76 0.56 3.90
CA SER A 200 -4.45 1.69 4.54
C SER A 200 -5.18 1.32 5.84
N ASN A 201 -4.74 0.27 6.55
CA ASN A 201 -5.34 -0.18 7.81
C ASN A 201 -4.27 -0.31 8.89
N ILE A 202 -4.13 0.72 9.73
CA ILE A 202 -3.08 0.77 10.76
C ILE A 202 -3.23 -0.34 11.82
N GLY A 203 -4.46 -0.73 12.17
CA GLY A 203 -4.71 -1.83 13.12
C GLY A 203 -4.19 -3.16 12.58
N ALA A 204 -4.47 -3.45 11.31
CA ALA A 204 -3.94 -4.63 10.63
C ALA A 204 -2.42 -4.57 10.45
N GLN A 205 -1.86 -3.40 10.10
CA GLN A 205 -0.42 -3.20 10.00
C GLN A 205 0.30 -3.46 11.33
N ILE A 206 -0.25 -2.96 12.46
CA ILE A 206 0.31 -3.22 13.80
C ILE A 206 0.29 -4.72 14.10
N ALA A 207 -0.85 -5.38 13.93
CA ALA A 207 -0.98 -6.81 14.20
C ALA A 207 -0.03 -7.66 13.34
N ALA A 208 0.10 -7.32 12.05
CA ALA A 208 1.03 -8.00 11.14
C ALA A 208 2.51 -7.76 11.53
N LEU A 209 2.86 -6.53 11.93
CA LEU A 209 4.20 -6.20 12.40
C LEU A 209 4.55 -6.99 13.67
N GLU A 210 3.67 -7.02 14.66
CA GLU A 210 3.83 -7.75 15.92
C GLU A 210 3.94 -9.27 15.69
N ALA A 211 3.25 -9.78 14.67
CA ALA A 211 3.31 -11.19 14.31
C ALA A 211 4.55 -11.55 13.44
N GLY A 212 5.48 -10.62 13.22
CA GLY A 212 6.74 -10.88 12.50
C GLY A 212 6.60 -10.98 10.99
N ALA A 213 5.56 -10.36 10.40
CA ALA A 213 5.30 -10.43 8.97
C ALA A 213 6.43 -9.81 8.12
N VAL A 214 7.07 -8.72 8.57
CA VAL A 214 8.16 -8.04 7.83
C VAL A 214 9.29 -9.02 7.48
N GLY A 215 9.86 -9.70 8.48
CA GLY A 215 10.95 -10.65 8.25
C GLY A 215 10.53 -11.85 7.41
N THR A 216 9.28 -12.32 7.59
CA THR A 216 8.73 -13.41 6.78
C THR A 216 8.64 -13.02 5.31
N LEU A 217 8.13 -11.82 5.01
CA LEU A 217 8.01 -11.31 3.64
C LEU A 217 9.37 -11.04 3.00
N LEU A 218 10.33 -10.47 3.75
CA LEU A 218 11.70 -10.28 3.27
C LEU A 218 12.37 -11.60 2.88
N ARG A 219 12.21 -12.64 3.69
CA ARG A 219 12.69 -13.99 3.38
C ARG A 219 12.07 -14.52 2.09
N LEU A 220 10.76 -14.37 1.90
CA LEU A 220 10.06 -14.83 0.70
C LEU A 220 10.54 -14.08 -0.55
N ILE A 221 10.67 -12.75 -0.49
CA ILE A 221 11.20 -11.93 -1.60
C ILE A 221 12.62 -12.37 -1.99
N ALA A 222 13.46 -12.67 -1.00
CA ALA A 222 14.85 -13.02 -1.22
C ALA A 222 15.04 -14.46 -1.73
N LEU A 223 14.28 -15.43 -1.21
CA LEU A 223 14.61 -16.86 -1.31
C LEU A 223 13.56 -17.74 -1.99
N ASP A 224 12.32 -17.29 -2.18
CA ASP A 224 11.31 -18.15 -2.80
C ASP A 224 11.66 -18.44 -4.27
N ALA A 225 11.47 -19.68 -4.71
CA ALA A 225 11.75 -20.09 -6.08
C ALA A 225 10.72 -19.53 -7.07
N ASP A 226 9.49 -19.30 -6.62
CA ASP A 226 8.39 -18.87 -7.46
C ASP A 226 8.28 -17.34 -7.50
N LEU A 227 8.35 -16.78 -8.71
CA LEU A 227 8.31 -15.34 -8.92
C LEU A 227 6.98 -14.71 -8.48
N SER A 228 5.86 -15.44 -8.58
CA SER A 228 4.55 -14.96 -8.14
C SER A 228 4.50 -14.78 -6.62
N VAL A 229 5.18 -15.65 -5.86
CA VAL A 229 5.31 -15.52 -4.40
C VAL A 229 6.16 -14.30 -4.05
N ARG A 230 7.30 -14.12 -4.72
CA ARG A 230 8.20 -12.97 -4.49
C ARG A 230 7.52 -11.64 -4.78
N THR A 231 6.81 -11.54 -5.90
CA THR A 231 6.08 -10.32 -6.30
C THR A 231 4.88 -10.03 -5.40
N SER A 232 4.12 -11.06 -4.99
CA SER A 232 3.03 -10.92 -4.02
C SER A 232 3.53 -10.51 -2.64
N SER A 233 4.69 -11.04 -2.23
CA SER A 233 5.34 -10.67 -0.96
C SER A 233 5.86 -9.24 -0.98
N LEU A 234 6.38 -8.77 -2.13
CA LEU A 234 6.75 -7.36 -2.32
C LEU A 234 5.54 -6.44 -2.17
N PHE A 235 4.40 -6.81 -2.78
CA PHE A 235 3.15 -6.06 -2.60
C PHE A 235 2.71 -6.01 -1.13
N ALA A 236 2.68 -7.16 -0.45
CA ALA A 236 2.30 -7.23 0.96
C ALA A 236 3.22 -6.40 1.86
N LEU A 237 4.53 -6.45 1.61
CA LEU A 237 5.52 -5.68 2.35
C LEU A 237 5.32 -4.18 2.15
N SER A 238 5.05 -3.77 0.90
CA SER A 238 4.74 -2.38 0.55
C SER A 238 3.50 -1.87 1.30
N CYS A 239 2.39 -2.63 1.30
CA CYS A 239 1.19 -2.26 2.05
C CYS A 239 1.41 -2.21 3.57
N LEU A 240 2.18 -3.15 4.12
CA LEU A 240 2.43 -3.25 5.55
C LEU A 240 3.20 -2.05 6.13
N VAL A 241 4.14 -1.47 5.37
CA VAL A 241 5.06 -0.45 5.91
C VAL A 241 4.74 0.98 5.49
N ARG A 242 3.96 1.18 4.43
CA ARG A 242 3.57 2.52 3.98
C ARG A 242 2.82 3.27 5.08
N ARG A 243 3.18 4.54 5.25
CA ARG A 243 2.70 5.47 6.30
C ARG A 243 2.86 4.94 7.73
N PHE A 244 3.76 3.98 7.94
CA PHE A 244 4.00 3.38 9.24
C PHE A 244 5.51 3.38 9.59
N PRO A 245 6.03 4.50 10.13
CA PRO A 245 7.46 4.69 10.40
C PRO A 245 8.12 3.55 11.19
N VAL A 246 7.39 2.96 12.14
CA VAL A 246 7.88 1.87 12.99
C VAL A 246 8.09 0.59 12.17
N ALA A 247 7.18 0.24 11.27
CA ALA A 247 7.36 -0.89 10.36
C ALA A 247 8.43 -0.63 9.30
N GLN A 248 8.57 0.62 8.83
CA GLN A 248 9.68 1.01 7.95
C GLN A 248 11.04 0.89 8.66
N LYS A 249 11.12 1.27 9.94
CA LYS A 249 12.33 1.05 10.76
C LYS A 249 12.67 -0.43 10.83
N LYS A 250 11.67 -1.30 11.07
CA LYS A 250 11.84 -2.75 11.08
C LYS A 250 12.35 -3.29 9.74
N LEU A 251 11.74 -2.85 8.63
CA LEU A 251 12.19 -3.17 7.26
C LEU A 251 13.67 -2.81 7.06
N VAL A 252 14.04 -1.60 7.45
CA VAL A 252 15.37 -1.03 7.29
C VAL A 252 16.42 -1.71 8.19
N ASP A 253 16.04 -2.14 9.39
CA ASP A 253 16.91 -2.86 10.32
C ASP A 253 17.16 -4.30 9.92
N GLU A 254 16.18 -4.94 9.28
CA GLU A 254 16.29 -6.32 8.78
C GLU A 254 16.95 -6.42 7.40
N GLY A 255 17.59 -5.34 6.93
CA GLY A 255 18.30 -5.33 5.65
C GLY A 255 17.37 -5.30 4.44
N GLY A 256 16.13 -4.82 4.61
CA GLY A 256 15.12 -4.81 3.56
C GLY A 256 15.53 -4.06 2.30
N LEU A 257 16.27 -2.94 2.42
CA LEU A 257 16.78 -2.21 1.26
C LEU A 257 17.74 -3.05 0.40
N THR A 258 18.56 -3.90 1.02
CA THR A 258 19.44 -4.83 0.31
C THR A 258 18.63 -5.90 -0.42
N VAL A 259 17.60 -6.46 0.23
CA VAL A 259 16.69 -7.43 -0.40
C VAL A 259 16.00 -6.81 -1.63
N LEU A 260 15.49 -5.58 -1.49
CA LEU A 260 14.86 -4.85 -2.59
C LEU A 260 15.84 -4.58 -3.74
N LYS A 261 17.06 -4.12 -3.44
CA LYS A 261 18.10 -3.91 -4.45
C LYS A 261 18.46 -5.20 -5.19
N ASN A 262 18.58 -6.32 -4.48
CA ASN A 262 18.87 -7.61 -5.10
C ASN A 262 17.71 -8.07 -6.00
N PHE A 263 16.47 -7.84 -5.57
CA PHE A 263 15.31 -8.20 -6.39
C PHE A 263 15.18 -7.31 -7.63
N TYR A 264 15.43 -6.00 -7.48
CA TYR A 264 15.50 -5.02 -8.57
C TYR A 264 16.52 -5.43 -9.65
N ASN A 265 17.66 -5.98 -9.23
CA ASN A 265 18.73 -6.43 -10.12
C ASN A 265 18.57 -7.87 -10.61
N SER A 266 17.48 -8.55 -10.25
CA SER A 266 17.27 -9.93 -10.69
C SER A 266 16.94 -10.03 -12.19
N GLU A 267 17.37 -11.11 -12.82
CA GLU A 267 17.07 -11.44 -14.22
C GLU A 267 15.73 -12.21 -14.33
N ALA A 268 14.70 -11.74 -13.62
CA ALA A 268 13.35 -12.31 -13.66
C ALA A 268 12.65 -12.01 -14.99
N GLY A 269 11.71 -12.87 -15.41
CA GLY A 269 10.95 -12.68 -16.66
C GLY A 269 10.15 -11.38 -16.71
N ASP A 270 9.71 -10.86 -15.56
CA ASP A 270 8.95 -9.61 -15.42
C ASP A 270 9.79 -8.48 -14.80
N LYS A 271 11.06 -8.41 -15.21
CA LYS A 271 12.08 -7.52 -14.64
C LYS A 271 11.65 -6.05 -14.58
N LEU A 272 11.02 -5.54 -15.65
CA LEU A 272 10.63 -4.13 -15.73
C LEU A 272 9.56 -3.78 -14.69
N ASN A 273 8.49 -4.58 -14.60
CA ASN A 273 7.42 -4.37 -13.64
C ASN A 273 7.93 -4.41 -12.19
N ILE A 274 8.82 -5.37 -11.89
CA ILE A 274 9.46 -5.50 -10.57
C ILE A 274 10.26 -4.24 -10.24
N ARG A 275 11.07 -3.75 -11.17
CA ARG A 275 11.86 -2.53 -10.99
C ARG A 275 10.95 -1.34 -10.72
N VAL A 276 9.91 -1.16 -11.52
CA VAL A 276 8.93 -0.07 -11.36
C VAL A 276 8.23 -0.15 -10.00
N LYS A 277 7.80 -1.34 -9.56
CA LYS A 277 7.21 -1.52 -8.22
C LYS A 277 8.17 -1.16 -7.09
N ILE A 278 9.45 -1.47 -7.23
CA ILE A 278 10.44 -1.19 -6.20
C ILE A 278 10.80 0.31 -6.18
N ILE A 279 10.99 0.96 -7.33
CA ILE A 279 11.30 2.40 -7.34
C ILE A 279 10.13 3.21 -6.80
N THR A 280 8.88 2.85 -7.15
CA THR A 280 7.71 3.57 -6.64
C THR A 280 7.57 3.34 -5.15
N PHE A 281 7.78 2.11 -4.69
CA PHE A 281 7.81 1.82 -3.25
C PHE A 281 8.86 2.67 -2.51
N ILE A 282 10.10 2.74 -2.99
CA ILE A 282 11.14 3.57 -2.35
C ILE A 282 10.81 5.06 -2.44
N GLN A 283 10.31 5.52 -3.58
CA GLN A 283 9.83 6.90 -3.77
C GLN A 283 8.78 7.25 -2.71
N ASP A 284 7.81 6.36 -2.48
CA ASP A 284 6.74 6.61 -1.53
C ASP A 284 7.28 6.73 -0.09
N LEU A 285 8.28 5.92 0.30
CA LEU A 285 8.93 6.08 1.61
C LEU A 285 9.64 7.43 1.77
N ILE A 286 10.29 7.91 0.71
CA ILE A 286 10.97 9.21 0.70
C ILE A 286 9.93 10.34 0.81
N VAL A 287 8.87 10.30 0.00
CA VAL A 287 7.80 11.30 -0.01
C VAL A 287 7.09 11.35 1.34
N GLU A 288 6.81 10.20 1.95
CA GLU A 288 6.17 10.12 3.27
C GLU A 288 6.96 10.85 4.38
N LYS A 289 8.30 10.75 4.35
CA LYS A 289 9.17 11.51 5.25
C LYS A 289 9.14 13.01 4.93
N GLN A 290 9.27 13.38 3.66
CA GLN A 290 9.23 14.78 3.23
C GLN A 290 7.89 15.45 3.61
N ASP A 291 6.79 14.72 3.52
CA ASP A 291 5.48 15.21 3.91
C ASP A 291 5.35 15.37 5.43
N ALA A 292 5.99 14.50 6.22
CA ALA A 292 6.09 14.71 7.67
C ALA A 292 6.89 15.99 8.01
N GLU A 293 7.96 16.28 7.27
CA GLU A 293 8.73 17.53 7.40
C GLU A 293 7.89 18.76 7.06
N LYS A 294 7.19 18.73 5.92
CA LYS A 294 6.28 19.81 5.48
C LYS A 294 5.15 20.04 6.48
N THR A 295 4.56 18.98 7.03
CA THR A 295 3.48 19.05 8.02
C THR A 295 3.95 19.74 9.30
N LEU A 296 5.14 19.39 9.80
CA LEU A 296 5.68 20.06 10.98
C LEU A 296 6.00 21.54 10.69
N LEU A 297 6.52 21.84 9.50
CA LEU A 297 6.84 23.21 9.09
C LEU A 297 5.59 24.08 8.94
N SER A 298 4.50 23.54 8.38
CA SER A 298 3.24 24.27 8.24
C SER A 298 2.62 24.59 9.60
N LEU A 299 2.58 23.61 10.51
CA LEU A 299 2.10 23.81 11.89
C LEU A 299 2.97 24.80 12.68
N SER A 300 4.28 24.88 12.39
CA SER A 300 5.19 25.83 13.05
C SER A 300 5.00 27.29 12.59
N LYS A 301 4.49 27.50 11.37
CA LYS A 301 4.27 28.84 10.79
C LYS A 301 2.89 29.40 11.11
N ASP A 302 1.99 28.57 11.60
CA ASP A 302 0.63 28.96 11.94
C ASP A 302 0.64 29.64 13.33
N ASP A 303 0.81 30.97 13.35
CA ASP A 303 0.78 31.83 14.55
C ASP A 303 -0.61 31.86 15.24
N SER A 304 -1.60 31.17 14.67
CA SER A 304 -2.93 31.06 15.24
C SER A 304 -2.90 30.19 16.50
N ARG A 305 -3.29 30.78 17.64
CA ARG A 305 -3.36 30.13 18.97
C ARG A 305 -4.35 28.95 19.08
N ASN A 306 -4.84 28.44 17.94
CA ASN A 306 -5.83 27.37 17.84
C ASN A 306 -5.23 26.02 17.41
N THR A 307 -3.97 25.96 16.96
CA THR A 307 -3.30 24.66 16.77
C THR A 307 -3.11 24.01 18.13
N SER A 308 -3.79 22.88 18.37
CA SER A 308 -3.65 22.15 19.61
C SER A 308 -2.20 21.68 19.76
N SER A 309 -1.59 21.90 20.92
CA SER A 309 -0.23 21.42 21.21
C SER A 309 -0.08 19.92 20.91
N ALA A 310 -1.16 19.16 21.10
CA ALA A 310 -1.24 17.74 20.76
C ALA A 310 -0.96 17.43 19.29
N SER A 311 -1.52 18.19 18.33
CA SER A 311 -1.28 17.95 16.89
C SER A 311 0.16 18.27 16.50
N PHE A 312 0.72 19.33 17.08
CA PHE A 312 2.13 19.66 16.89
C PHE A 312 3.06 18.59 17.47
N ASP A 313 2.78 18.12 18.69
CA ASP A 313 3.55 17.06 19.35
C ASP A 313 3.47 15.74 18.56
N GLU A 314 2.30 15.41 18.00
CA GLU A 314 2.09 14.25 17.12
C GLU A 314 2.92 14.36 15.84
N ALA A 315 2.84 15.49 15.13
CA ALA A 315 3.61 15.73 13.90
C ALA A 315 5.12 15.69 14.15
N LYS A 316 5.56 16.25 15.29
CA LYS A 316 6.95 16.21 15.73
C LYS A 316 7.43 14.80 16.02
N GLU A 317 6.63 13.99 16.72
CA GLU A 317 6.97 12.59 17.00
C GLU A 317 6.99 11.76 15.71
N ARG A 318 6.03 11.96 14.80
CA ARG A 318 6.02 11.31 13.48
C ARG A 318 7.30 11.59 12.70
N LEU A 319 7.73 12.85 12.63
CA LEU A 319 8.99 13.20 11.96
C LEU A 319 10.20 12.60 12.68
N ARG A 320 10.21 12.62 14.02
CA ARG A 320 11.27 11.98 14.82
C ARG A 320 11.40 10.50 14.46
N GLN A 321 10.28 9.78 14.33
CA GLN A 321 10.29 8.38 13.94
C GLN A 321 10.87 8.16 12.54
N TYR A 322 10.48 8.95 11.53
CA TYR A 322 11.08 8.87 10.20
C TYR A 322 12.59 9.15 10.20
N ASN A 323 13.04 10.10 11.01
CA ASN A 323 14.47 10.41 11.13
C ASN A 323 15.29 9.25 11.73
N LEU A 324 14.70 8.42 12.59
CA LEU A 324 15.38 7.25 13.15
C LEU A 324 15.71 6.16 12.12
N LEU A 325 15.04 6.15 10.95
CA LEU A 325 15.31 5.16 9.90
C LEU A 325 16.72 5.34 9.31
N GLY A 326 17.21 6.59 9.23
CA GLY A 326 18.41 6.93 8.47
C GLY A 326 18.27 6.52 7.00
N LEU A 327 17.06 6.67 6.42
CA LEU A 327 16.70 6.14 5.11
C LEU A 327 17.61 6.67 4.00
N GLU A 328 17.88 7.98 3.97
CA GLU A 328 18.69 8.61 2.93
C GLU A 328 20.10 8.07 2.90
N VAL A 329 20.75 7.98 4.07
CA VAL A 329 22.13 7.47 4.19
C VAL A 329 22.19 6.03 3.68
N LYS A 330 21.23 5.20 4.07
CA LYS A 330 21.20 3.79 3.62
C LYS A 330 20.91 3.66 2.14
N LEU A 331 20.07 4.52 1.55
CA LEU A 331 19.82 4.54 0.10
C LEU A 331 21.07 4.96 -0.69
N GLN A 332 21.85 5.93 -0.18
CA GLN A 332 23.13 6.34 -0.75
C GLN A 332 24.17 5.22 -0.70
N GLU A 333 24.36 4.59 0.47
CA GLU A 333 25.27 3.44 0.64
C GLU A 333 24.94 2.29 -0.32
N GLN A 334 23.64 2.10 -0.62
CA GLN A 334 23.16 1.09 -1.55
C GLN A 334 23.17 1.56 -3.02
N GLN A 335 23.73 2.73 -3.34
CA GLN A 335 23.82 3.28 -4.69
C GLN A 335 22.46 3.35 -5.40
N TRP A 336 21.40 3.68 -4.66
CA TRP A 336 20.04 3.71 -5.19
C TRP A 336 19.85 4.74 -6.29
N CYS A 337 20.51 5.89 -6.18
CA CYS A 337 20.49 6.96 -7.17
C CYS A 337 20.90 6.50 -8.57
N ARG A 338 21.94 5.66 -8.65
CA ARG A 338 22.39 5.09 -9.92
C ARG A 338 21.39 4.10 -10.50
N GLN A 339 20.65 3.37 -9.67
CA GLN A 339 19.60 2.46 -10.14
C GLN A 339 18.43 3.23 -10.78
N LEU A 340 18.05 4.37 -10.18
CA LEU A 340 17.02 5.25 -10.74
C LEU A 340 17.43 5.80 -12.11
N SER A 341 18.65 6.32 -12.24
CA SER A 341 19.15 6.82 -13.53
C SER A 341 19.24 5.71 -14.58
N THR A 342 19.78 4.56 -14.19
CA THR A 342 19.94 3.39 -15.08
C THR A 342 18.60 2.91 -15.64
N LEU A 343 17.51 2.94 -14.86
CA LEU A 343 16.21 2.54 -15.37
C LEU A 343 15.74 3.45 -16.51
N LEU A 344 15.79 4.76 -16.30
CA LEU A 344 15.36 5.74 -17.28
C LEU A 344 16.21 5.67 -18.56
N VAL A 345 17.53 5.53 -18.39
CA VAL A 345 18.47 5.31 -19.49
C VAL A 345 18.13 4.03 -20.27
N GLN A 346 17.85 2.93 -19.58
CA GLN A 346 17.50 1.67 -20.22
C GLN A 346 16.19 1.77 -21.02
N GLN A 347 15.18 2.43 -20.47
CA GLN A 347 13.91 2.67 -21.18
C GLN A 347 14.12 3.46 -22.46
N LEU A 348 14.96 4.50 -22.44
CA LEU A 348 15.25 5.25 -23.66
C LEU A 348 16.07 4.39 -24.65
N SER A 349 17.13 3.73 -24.18
CA SER A 349 18.08 3.00 -25.03
C SER A 349 17.43 1.90 -25.87
N GLN A 350 16.40 1.23 -25.34
CA GLN A 350 15.66 0.18 -26.04
C GLN A 350 14.86 0.71 -27.24
N HIS A 351 14.52 2.00 -27.23
CA HIS A 351 13.66 2.64 -28.21
C HIS A 351 14.34 3.82 -28.92
N LEU A 352 15.65 3.98 -28.74
CA LEU A 352 16.39 5.17 -29.16
C LEU A 352 16.24 5.48 -30.65
N ASP A 353 16.40 4.49 -31.52
CA ASP A 353 16.30 4.69 -32.98
C ASP A 353 14.93 5.21 -33.40
N LYS A 354 13.86 4.69 -32.78
CA LYS A 354 12.48 5.11 -33.05
C LYS A 354 12.22 6.53 -32.53
N ILE A 355 12.70 6.83 -31.33
CA ILE A 355 12.59 8.17 -30.72
C ILE A 355 13.30 9.21 -31.57
N LEU A 356 14.55 8.93 -31.97
CA LEU A 356 15.32 9.82 -32.84
C LEU A 356 14.70 9.98 -34.22
N ALA A 357 14.07 8.93 -34.76
CA ALA A 357 13.31 9.04 -36.00
C ALA A 357 12.13 10.01 -35.84
N THR A 358 11.32 9.88 -34.79
CA THR A 358 10.20 10.80 -34.53
C THR A 358 10.66 12.25 -34.38
N ILE A 359 11.76 12.50 -33.65
CA ILE A 359 12.35 13.84 -33.52
C ILE A 359 12.79 14.39 -34.89
N LYS A 360 13.46 13.59 -35.71
CA LYS A 360 14.01 14.03 -37.01
C LYS A 360 12.95 14.22 -38.08
N THR A 361 11.91 13.38 -38.10
CA THR A 361 10.88 13.41 -39.14
C THR A 361 9.68 14.26 -38.77
N HIS A 362 9.55 14.67 -37.50
CA HIS A 362 8.35 15.31 -36.94
C HIS A 362 7.08 14.47 -37.18
N GLN A 363 7.23 13.15 -37.29
CA GLN A 363 6.13 12.21 -37.48
C GLN A 363 6.05 11.23 -36.31
N VAL A 364 4.89 11.21 -35.65
CA VAL A 364 4.60 10.26 -34.59
C VAL A 364 4.26 8.92 -35.20
N ASN A 365 5.11 7.93 -34.94
CA ASN A 365 4.75 6.55 -35.13
C ASN A 365 4.17 6.05 -33.80
N SER A 366 2.90 5.62 -33.80
CA SER A 366 2.25 5.11 -32.58
C SER A 366 2.91 3.83 -32.02
N GLU A 367 3.93 3.29 -32.71
CA GLU A 367 4.69 2.09 -32.36
C GLU A 367 6.08 2.39 -31.78
N ALA A 368 6.33 3.62 -31.29
CA ALA A 368 7.60 3.94 -30.61
C ALA A 368 7.93 2.92 -29.50
N GLY A 369 6.89 2.36 -28.86
CA GLY A 369 7.01 1.28 -27.88
C GLY A 369 7.54 1.75 -26.53
N VAL A 370 7.71 3.07 -26.36
CA VAL A 370 8.09 3.69 -25.09
C VAL A 370 6.93 3.55 -24.12
N ASP A 371 7.20 2.96 -22.96
CA ASP A 371 6.22 2.90 -21.88
C ASP A 371 6.23 4.24 -21.12
N HIS A 372 5.29 5.12 -21.48
CA HIS A 372 5.21 6.46 -20.90
C HIS A 372 4.93 6.45 -19.38
N ASP A 373 4.19 5.45 -18.87
CA ASP A 373 3.92 5.29 -17.44
C ASP A 373 5.21 4.94 -16.68
N VAL A 374 6.06 4.08 -17.26
CA VAL A 374 7.37 3.77 -16.68
C VAL A 374 8.27 5.01 -16.65
N VAL A 375 8.28 5.80 -17.72
CA VAL A 375 9.05 7.05 -17.79
C VAL A 375 8.57 8.04 -16.72
N GLU A 376 7.26 8.25 -16.60
CA GLU A 376 6.66 9.12 -15.59
C GLU A 376 7.04 8.69 -14.16
N LYS A 377 6.94 7.39 -13.85
CA LYS A 377 7.31 6.83 -12.55
C LYS A 377 8.81 6.97 -12.27
N ALA A 378 9.67 6.77 -13.27
CA ALA A 378 11.11 6.93 -13.12
C ALA A 378 11.49 8.41 -12.88
N LEU A 379 10.90 9.34 -13.63
CA LEU A 379 11.12 10.78 -13.43
C LEU A 379 10.62 11.23 -12.06
N SER A 380 9.43 10.81 -11.65
CA SER A 380 8.86 11.12 -10.33
C SER A 380 9.73 10.58 -9.18
N ALA A 381 10.28 9.37 -9.32
CA ALA A 381 11.21 8.81 -8.35
C ALA A 381 12.54 9.60 -8.28
N LEU A 382 13.06 10.08 -9.41
CA LEU A 382 14.23 10.96 -9.46
C LEU A 382 13.97 12.32 -8.79
N ILE A 383 12.79 12.91 -8.98
CA ILE A 383 12.38 14.16 -8.33
C ILE A 383 12.34 13.99 -6.81
N ALA A 384 11.64 12.96 -6.33
CA ALA A 384 11.54 12.67 -4.90
C ALA A 384 12.92 12.43 -4.27
N SER A 385 13.81 11.76 -5.00
CA SER A 385 15.16 11.40 -4.53
C SER A 385 16.22 12.49 -4.78
N SER A 386 15.85 13.60 -5.41
CA SER A 386 16.82 14.60 -5.92
C SER A 386 17.77 15.16 -4.85
N SER A 387 17.26 15.48 -3.66
CA SER A 387 18.09 15.98 -2.55
C SER A 387 19.12 14.96 -2.07
N LEU A 388 18.80 13.67 -2.17
CA LEU A 388 19.70 12.57 -1.81
C LEU A 388 20.67 12.24 -2.96
N CYS A 389 20.24 12.43 -4.21
CA CYS A 389 20.95 12.01 -5.40
C CYS A 389 21.76 13.10 -6.11
N LEU A 390 21.69 14.35 -5.65
CA LEU A 390 22.35 15.49 -6.31
C LEU A 390 23.84 15.22 -6.57
N ASN A 391 24.59 14.84 -5.53
CA ASN A 391 26.03 14.59 -5.65
C ASN A 391 26.36 13.39 -6.54
N ASP A 392 25.49 12.39 -6.58
CA ASP A 392 25.69 11.16 -7.36
C ASP A 392 25.38 11.37 -8.85
N LEU A 393 24.42 12.25 -9.15
CA LEU A 393 23.84 12.38 -10.50
C LEU A 393 24.14 13.71 -11.20
N GLU A 394 24.53 14.79 -10.53
CA GLU A 394 24.73 16.12 -11.17
C GLU A 394 25.69 16.09 -12.38
N ASN A 395 26.71 15.22 -12.30
CA ASN A 395 27.71 15.00 -13.35
C ASN A 395 27.45 13.77 -14.23
N ASP A 396 26.29 13.12 -14.11
CA ASP A 396 25.89 11.99 -14.96
C ASP A 396 25.57 12.50 -16.38
N THR A 397 26.53 12.34 -17.28
CA THR A 397 26.43 12.78 -18.68
C THR A 397 25.43 11.95 -19.48
N GLU A 398 25.25 10.68 -19.10
CA GLU A 398 24.32 9.78 -19.78
C GLU A 398 22.89 10.17 -19.43
N LEU A 399 22.58 10.32 -18.14
CA LEU A 399 21.28 10.81 -17.68
C LEU A 399 20.96 12.19 -18.27
N ARG A 400 21.93 13.12 -18.30
CA ARG A 400 21.75 14.44 -18.92
C ARG A 400 21.36 14.34 -20.39
N THR A 401 22.02 13.48 -21.15
CA THR A 401 21.71 13.24 -22.57
C THR A 401 20.32 12.64 -22.74
N VAL A 402 19.95 11.69 -21.88
CA VAL A 402 18.63 11.07 -21.88
C VAL A 402 17.53 12.09 -21.59
N LEU A 403 17.70 12.97 -20.59
CA LEU A 403 16.72 14.02 -20.31
C LEU A 403 16.57 15.00 -21.47
N LYS A 404 17.66 15.36 -22.17
CA LYS A 404 17.59 16.18 -23.40
C LYS A 404 16.77 15.49 -24.49
N ILE A 405 17.03 14.21 -24.75
CA ILE A 405 16.30 13.45 -25.77
C ILE A 405 14.82 13.33 -25.40
N LEU A 406 14.50 13.00 -24.15
CA LEU A 406 13.12 12.90 -23.66
C LEU A 406 12.39 14.24 -23.79
N TYR A 407 13.03 15.36 -23.41
CA TYR A 407 12.44 16.69 -23.54
C TYR A 407 12.03 16.97 -25.00
N ASN A 408 12.94 16.74 -25.94
CA ASN A 408 12.67 16.96 -27.36
C ASN A 408 11.61 15.99 -27.90
N TYR A 409 11.68 14.71 -27.53
CA TYR A 409 10.72 13.70 -27.93
C TYR A 409 9.29 14.04 -27.47
N TYR A 410 9.11 14.35 -26.18
CA TYR A 410 7.80 14.70 -25.65
C TYR A 410 7.31 16.06 -26.13
N SER A 411 8.20 17.01 -26.45
CA SER A 411 7.83 18.28 -27.09
C SER A 411 7.27 18.05 -28.49
N GLU A 412 7.84 17.12 -29.26
CA GLU A 412 7.29 16.71 -30.54
C GLU A 412 5.95 16.02 -30.36
N LEU A 413 5.84 15.02 -29.48
CA LEU A 413 4.56 14.35 -29.18
C LEU A 413 3.48 15.37 -28.79
N ALA A 414 3.76 16.29 -27.86
CA ALA A 414 2.83 17.34 -27.46
C ALA A 414 2.33 18.22 -28.62
N ARG A 415 3.15 18.44 -29.66
CA ARG A 415 2.74 19.19 -30.86
C ARG A 415 1.88 18.38 -31.83
N THR A 416 2.21 17.11 -32.02
CA THR A 416 1.68 16.28 -33.11
C THR A 416 0.58 15.31 -32.68
N ASP A 417 0.62 14.90 -31.42
CA ASP A 417 -0.34 14.01 -30.76
C ASP A 417 -0.41 14.40 -29.28
N PRO A 418 -1.13 15.48 -28.94
CA PRO A 418 -1.16 16.03 -27.58
C PRO A 418 -1.62 15.03 -26.51
N GLY A 419 -2.25 13.92 -26.91
CA GLY A 419 -2.88 12.95 -26.02
C GLY A 419 -4.18 13.50 -25.41
N ASP A 420 -4.78 12.71 -24.52
CA ASP A 420 -5.90 13.19 -23.71
C ASP A 420 -5.39 14.25 -22.71
N ASP A 421 -6.11 15.36 -22.57
CA ASP A 421 -5.81 16.47 -21.65
C ASP A 421 -4.40 17.08 -21.78
N ASP A 422 -3.83 17.08 -23.00
CA ASP A 422 -2.47 17.56 -23.28
C ASP A 422 -1.41 16.88 -22.39
N TYR A 423 -1.62 15.60 -22.02
CA TYR A 423 -0.83 14.83 -21.06
C TYR A 423 0.69 15.01 -21.20
N PHE A 424 1.23 14.98 -22.42
CA PHE A 424 2.68 15.13 -22.62
C PHE A 424 3.17 16.53 -22.24
N ALA A 425 2.41 17.57 -22.56
CA ALA A 425 2.74 18.96 -22.25
C ALA A 425 2.51 19.32 -20.78
N THR A 426 1.47 18.76 -20.17
CA THR A 426 1.02 19.14 -18.82
C THR A 426 1.63 18.27 -17.72
N VAL A 427 2.05 17.04 -18.03
CA VAL A 427 2.59 16.09 -17.05
C VAL A 427 4.05 15.77 -17.35
N VAL A 428 4.35 15.17 -18.51
CA VAL A 428 5.66 14.55 -18.74
C VAL A 428 6.78 15.57 -18.95
N ILE A 429 6.57 16.60 -19.78
CA ILE A 429 7.57 17.66 -20.00
C ILE A 429 7.94 18.37 -18.68
N PRO A 430 6.97 18.82 -17.85
CA PRO A 430 7.27 19.40 -16.53
C PRO A 430 8.09 18.48 -15.63
N LEU A 431 7.84 17.17 -15.63
CA LEU A 431 8.66 16.23 -14.86
C LEU A 431 10.11 16.18 -15.35
N VAL A 432 10.35 16.19 -16.67
CA VAL A 432 11.71 16.22 -17.23
C VAL A 432 12.44 17.51 -16.82
N GLU A 433 11.77 18.66 -16.92
CA GLU A 433 12.33 19.95 -16.51
C GLU A 433 12.59 20.00 -15.00
N GLU A 434 11.69 19.47 -14.18
CA GLU A 434 11.86 19.43 -12.73
C GLU A 434 13.03 18.55 -12.30
N VAL A 435 13.22 17.37 -12.91
CA VAL A 435 14.42 16.54 -12.70
C VAL A 435 15.67 17.33 -13.07
N SER A 436 15.66 17.97 -14.24
CA SER A 436 16.80 18.76 -14.73
C SER A 436 17.18 19.88 -13.74
N ASN A 437 16.17 20.62 -13.25
CA ASN A 437 16.37 21.72 -12.33
C ASN A 437 16.87 21.24 -10.96
N LYS A 438 16.29 20.17 -10.42
CA LYS A 438 16.66 19.66 -9.09
C LYS A 438 18.02 18.97 -9.08
N LEU A 439 18.50 18.44 -10.20
CA LEU A 439 19.82 17.82 -10.35
C LEU A 439 20.88 18.75 -10.97
N ASN A 440 20.59 20.05 -11.12
CA ASN A 440 21.47 21.05 -11.76
C ASN A 440 21.95 20.66 -13.17
N MET A 441 21.13 19.92 -13.92
CA MET A 441 21.43 19.55 -15.29
C MET A 441 20.96 20.64 -16.25
N LYS A 442 21.76 20.96 -17.26
CA LYS A 442 21.37 21.90 -18.32
C LYS A 442 20.89 21.11 -19.54
N ILE A 443 19.57 21.06 -19.76
CA ILE A 443 18.97 20.36 -20.89
C ILE A 443 18.62 21.27 -22.08
N HIS A 444 18.37 22.58 -21.85
CA HIS A 444 18.00 23.53 -22.92
C HIS A 444 19.19 24.16 -23.68
N GLN A 445 20.43 23.69 -23.48
CA GLN A 445 21.56 24.22 -24.24
C GLN A 445 21.53 23.67 -25.68
N HIS A 446 21.50 24.59 -26.65
CA HIS A 446 21.59 24.41 -28.10
C HIS A 446 22.91 23.74 -28.56
N ASP A 447 23.22 22.56 -28.04
CA ASP A 447 24.20 21.69 -28.66
C ASP A 447 23.43 20.68 -29.51
N GLU A 448 23.78 20.62 -30.79
CA GLU A 448 23.19 19.75 -31.82
C GLU A 448 23.05 18.31 -31.28
N LEU A 449 21.83 17.77 -31.42
CA LEU A 449 21.43 16.40 -31.04
C LEU A 449 22.16 15.33 -31.85
#